data_AF-A0A428TMD6-F1
#
_entry.id   AF-A0A428TMD6-F1
#
_cell.length_a   1.000
_cell.length_b   1.000
_cell.length_c   1.000
_cell.angle_alpha   90.00
_cell.angle_beta   90.00
_cell.angle_gamma   90.00
#
_symmetry.space_group_name_H-M   'P 1'
#
loop_
_entity.id
_entity.type
_entity.pdbx_description
1 polymer ?
#
loop_
_entity_poly.entity_id
_entity_poly.type
_entity_poly.pdbx_seq_one_letter_code
_entity_poly.pdbx_strand_id
1 'polypeptide(L)'
;MAKLNLVEASIEELQDALQSGCLTSVDLVTRYLARISTYDCRGLALNSIPILNNDIFEEAARSDDRRASGTSVGVLEGIPFTVKDSYKVKGMTAAAGSPAFKDLIAKEDAFLVQVIRKAGGILVGRTNMPAVACGGMQRGIYGRAENPYNPKYLAAAFASGSSNGSAVSVAASFAAFGMGGETVSSGRSPASNNALIAYTPSRGFLSIRGTWPLYPTCDVPVPHTKTIRDLLCLLDVIAVTDPVVEGDFWREQTMVEVQKPWLDRPSSFKEISASKSLAGLRIAVPEIFLGGPPPKRGTTGRREPGNHQALGTSQKGSRRSRCRDYSRRRLSSHDGV
;
A
#
# COMPACT_ATOMS: atom_id res chain seq x y z
N MET A 1 -11.42 27.49 -16.95
CA MET A 1 -11.09 26.19 -16.33
C MET A 1 -10.36 26.44 -15.02
N ALA A 2 -10.75 25.77 -13.93
CA ALA A 2 -10.06 25.90 -12.65
C ALA A 2 -8.60 25.44 -12.82
N LYS A 3 -7.66 26.19 -12.25
CA LYS A 3 -6.22 25.88 -12.30
C LYS A 3 -5.99 24.59 -11.51
N LEU A 4 -5.65 23.48 -12.18
CA LEU A 4 -5.30 22.23 -11.52
C LEU A 4 -4.16 22.47 -10.52
N ASN A 5 -4.41 22.19 -9.25
CA ASN A 5 -3.37 22.16 -8.22
C ASN A 5 -2.84 20.73 -8.11
N LEU A 6 -1.55 20.54 -8.38
CA LEU A 6 -0.92 19.23 -8.30
C LEU A 6 -0.90 18.66 -6.88
N VAL A 7 -0.86 19.54 -5.87
CA VAL A 7 -0.91 19.15 -4.45
C VAL A 7 -2.31 18.66 -4.13
N GLU A 8 -2.40 17.47 -3.52
CA GLU A 8 -3.67 16.78 -3.23
C GLU A 8 -4.55 16.40 -4.44
N ALA A 9 -4.12 16.64 -5.69
CA ALA A 9 -4.84 16.13 -6.85
C ALA A 9 -4.98 14.60 -6.78
N SER A 10 -6.21 14.13 -6.98
CA SER A 10 -6.56 12.72 -7.13
C SER A 10 -6.20 12.20 -8.51
N ILE A 11 -6.15 10.88 -8.67
CA ILE A 11 -5.93 10.24 -9.98
C ILE A 11 -7.02 10.66 -10.98
N GLU A 12 -8.26 10.80 -10.51
CA GLU A 12 -9.41 11.23 -11.33
C GLU A 12 -9.23 12.66 -11.86
N GLU A 13 -8.90 13.62 -10.99
CA GLU A 13 -8.66 15.01 -11.42
C GLU A 13 -7.46 15.13 -12.38
N LEU A 14 -6.41 14.33 -12.17
CA LEU A 14 -5.28 14.26 -13.09
C LEU A 14 -5.69 13.68 -14.45
N GLN A 15 -6.50 12.61 -14.46
CA GLN A 15 -7.05 12.04 -15.70
C GLN A 15 -7.93 13.04 -16.45
N ASP A 16 -8.86 13.70 -15.78
CA ASP A 16 -9.76 14.69 -16.39
C ASP A 16 -8.97 15.83 -17.04
N ALA A 17 -7.92 16.28 -16.36
CA ALA A 17 -7.10 17.37 -16.84
C ALA A 17 -6.17 16.95 -18.01
N LEU A 18 -5.75 15.68 -18.07
CA LEU A 18 -5.08 15.09 -19.25
C LEU A 18 -6.04 14.89 -20.42
N GLN A 19 -7.25 14.38 -20.17
CA GLN A 19 -8.26 14.09 -21.20
C GLN A 19 -8.82 15.37 -21.84
N SER A 20 -8.99 16.43 -21.05
CA SER A 20 -9.43 17.74 -21.54
C SER A 20 -8.33 18.53 -22.26
N GLY A 21 -7.09 18.04 -22.28
CA GLY A 21 -5.95 18.75 -22.84
C GLY A 21 -5.49 19.96 -22.00
N CYS A 22 -5.95 20.10 -20.75
CA CYS A 22 -5.45 21.13 -19.83
C CYS A 22 -3.96 20.95 -19.51
N LEU A 23 -3.45 19.72 -19.61
CA LEU A 23 -2.04 19.38 -19.52
C LEU A 23 -1.73 18.13 -20.37
N THR A 24 -0.47 17.98 -20.71
CA THR A 24 0.11 16.74 -21.24
C THR A 24 0.76 15.92 -20.12
N SER A 25 1.01 14.63 -20.36
CA SER A 25 1.79 13.79 -19.45
C SER A 25 3.22 14.29 -19.28
N VAL A 26 3.84 14.82 -20.35
CA VAL A 26 5.15 15.50 -20.26
C VAL A 26 5.09 16.71 -19.33
N ASP A 27 4.05 17.55 -19.44
CA ASP A 27 3.86 18.69 -18.53
C ASP A 27 3.65 18.24 -17.08
N LEU A 28 2.86 17.18 -16.87
CA LEU A 28 2.56 16.64 -15.55
C LEU A 28 3.83 16.16 -14.85
N VAL A 29 4.62 15.34 -15.55
CA VAL A 29 5.92 14.86 -15.07
C VAL A 29 6.86 16.01 -14.76
N THR A 30 6.95 16.99 -15.66
CA THR A 30 7.80 18.18 -15.47
C THR A 30 7.45 18.90 -14.17
N ARG A 31 6.15 19.05 -13.86
CA ARG A 31 5.67 19.67 -12.63
C ARG A 31 6.00 18.85 -11.38
N TYR A 32 5.90 17.52 -11.42
CA TYR A 32 6.34 16.67 -10.32
C TYR A 32 7.85 16.74 -10.11
N LEU A 33 8.65 16.68 -11.18
CA LEU A 33 10.11 16.83 -11.11
C LEU A 33 10.53 18.18 -10.52
N ALA A 34 9.82 19.26 -10.85
CA ALA A 34 10.07 20.57 -10.25
C ALA A 34 9.84 20.56 -8.72
N ARG A 35 8.80 19.86 -8.24
CA ARG A 35 8.55 19.68 -6.81
C ARG A 35 9.64 18.83 -6.14
N ILE A 36 10.01 17.71 -6.75
CA ILE A 36 11.09 16.82 -6.27
C ILE A 36 12.39 17.61 -6.13
N SER A 37 12.76 18.34 -7.19
CA SER A 37 13.96 19.17 -7.18
C SER A 37 13.93 20.24 -6.08
N THR A 38 12.76 20.80 -5.77
CA THR A 38 12.60 21.88 -4.77
C THR A 38 12.60 21.36 -3.33
N TYR A 39 11.91 20.24 -3.06
CA TYR A 39 11.62 19.79 -1.69
C TYR A 39 12.30 18.47 -1.32
N ASP A 40 12.55 17.59 -2.29
CA ASP A 40 13.17 16.28 -2.05
C ASP A 40 14.69 16.35 -2.08
N CYS A 41 15.24 17.01 -3.11
CA CYS A 41 16.67 17.13 -3.34
C CYS A 41 17.30 18.38 -2.68
N ARG A 42 16.49 19.43 -2.51
CA ARG A 42 16.91 20.74 -1.98
C ARG A 42 15.91 21.18 -0.91
N GLY A 43 16.14 22.37 -0.34
CA GLY A 43 15.22 22.97 0.63
C GLY A 43 15.08 22.08 1.87
N LEU A 44 13.91 21.45 2.03
CA LEU A 44 13.63 20.51 3.12
C LEU A 44 14.48 19.23 3.03
N ALA A 45 15.00 18.90 1.85
CA ALA A 45 15.83 17.73 1.59
C ALA A 45 15.18 16.42 2.10
N LEU A 46 13.92 16.19 1.71
CA LEU A 46 13.13 15.04 2.16
C LEU A 46 13.73 13.68 1.75
N ASN A 47 14.58 13.64 0.71
CA ASN A 47 15.36 12.47 0.30
C ASN A 47 14.54 11.18 0.14
N SER A 48 13.36 11.30 -0.46
CA SER A 48 12.39 10.23 -0.65
C SER A 48 12.57 9.48 -1.98
N ILE A 49 13.04 10.13 -3.05
CA ILE A 49 13.26 9.54 -4.38
C ILE A 49 14.74 9.72 -4.79
N PRO A 50 15.66 8.92 -4.23
CA PRO A 50 17.09 9.05 -4.52
C PRO A 50 17.48 8.62 -5.94
N ILE A 51 16.59 7.90 -6.65
CA ILE A 51 16.85 7.39 -8.00
C ILE A 51 15.69 7.80 -8.90
N LEU A 52 15.94 8.70 -9.85
CA LEU A 52 14.97 9.07 -10.88
C LEU A 52 15.04 8.09 -12.06
N ASN A 53 13.90 7.90 -12.71
CA ASN A 53 13.83 7.16 -13.97
C ASN A 53 14.38 8.02 -15.11
N ASN A 54 15.42 7.54 -15.79
CA ASN A 54 16.03 8.25 -16.92
C ASN A 54 15.10 8.31 -18.14
N ASP A 55 14.18 7.33 -18.27
CA ASP A 55 13.27 7.21 -19.41
C ASP A 55 11.95 7.96 -19.19
N ILE A 56 11.81 8.71 -18.09
CA ILE A 56 10.54 9.30 -17.64
C ILE A 56 9.87 10.19 -18.70
N PHE A 57 10.67 10.99 -19.44
CA PHE A 57 10.15 11.86 -20.49
C PHE A 57 9.74 11.08 -21.74
N GLU A 58 10.45 9.99 -22.07
CA GLU A 58 10.04 9.12 -23.17
C GLU A 58 8.76 8.35 -22.84
N GLU A 59 8.61 7.88 -21.60
CA GLU A 59 7.37 7.26 -21.13
C GLU A 59 6.20 8.23 -21.20
N ALA A 60 6.42 9.47 -20.77
CA ALA A 60 5.43 10.53 -20.82
C ALA A 60 5.02 10.91 -22.24
N ALA A 61 5.99 11.13 -23.14
CA ALA A 61 5.72 11.44 -24.54
C ALA A 61 4.95 10.30 -25.23
N ARG A 62 5.33 9.03 -24.99
CA ARG A 62 4.59 7.87 -25.50
C ARG A 62 3.16 7.81 -24.97
N SER A 63 2.91 8.29 -23.75
CA SER A 63 1.54 8.41 -23.20
C SER A 63 0.74 9.48 -23.92
N ASP A 64 1.34 10.64 -24.17
CA ASP A 64 0.73 11.72 -24.93
C ASP A 64 0.41 11.30 -26.37
N ASP A 65 1.30 10.58 -27.05
CA ASP A 65 1.07 10.02 -28.39
C ASP A 65 -0.13 9.04 -28.42
N ARG A 66 -0.23 8.16 -27.42
CA ARG A 66 -1.39 7.26 -27.27
C ARG A 66 -2.67 8.03 -27.05
N ARG A 67 -2.63 9.10 -26.25
CA ARG A 67 -3.80 9.95 -26.01
C ARG A 67 -4.23 10.69 -27.28
N ALA A 68 -3.29 11.31 -28.00
CA ALA A 68 -3.56 12.03 -29.23
C ALA A 68 -4.11 11.13 -30.35
N SER A 69 -3.67 9.87 -30.40
CA SER A 69 -4.17 8.86 -31.36
C SER A 69 -5.45 8.14 -30.92
N GLY A 70 -6.01 8.46 -29.75
CA GLY A 70 -7.22 7.79 -29.23
C GLY A 70 -6.99 6.35 -28.77
N THR A 71 -5.74 5.96 -28.47
CA THR A 71 -5.32 4.61 -28.09
C THR A 71 -4.89 4.51 -26.61
N SER A 72 -5.44 5.36 -25.73
CA SER A 72 -5.17 5.33 -24.29
C SER A 72 -5.45 3.94 -23.69
N VAL A 73 -4.53 3.43 -22.87
CA VAL A 73 -4.55 2.01 -22.43
C VAL A 73 -5.27 1.75 -21.10
N GLY A 74 -5.68 2.79 -20.37
CA GLY A 74 -6.45 2.61 -19.15
C GLY A 74 -6.50 3.81 -18.21
N VAL A 75 -7.02 3.57 -17.00
CA VAL A 75 -7.24 4.60 -15.96
C VAL A 75 -5.96 5.21 -15.38
N LEU A 76 -4.80 4.61 -15.65
CA LEU A 76 -3.49 5.13 -15.25
C LEU A 76 -2.70 5.74 -16.40
N GLU A 77 -3.30 5.86 -17.60
CA GLU A 77 -2.63 6.46 -18.76
C GLU A 77 -2.11 7.85 -18.41
N GLY A 78 -0.79 8.01 -18.40
CA GLY A 78 -0.14 9.29 -18.13
C GLY A 78 0.03 9.65 -16.66
N ILE A 79 -0.33 8.75 -15.73
CA ILE A 79 -0.32 9.02 -14.29
C ILE A 79 1.04 8.68 -13.67
N PRO A 80 1.75 9.64 -13.05
CA PRO A 80 3.06 9.39 -12.46
C PRO A 80 2.98 8.61 -11.14
N PHE A 81 3.86 7.62 -10.97
CA PHE A 81 3.95 6.79 -9.77
C PHE A 81 5.39 6.56 -9.33
N THR A 82 5.57 6.15 -8.07
CA THR A 82 6.87 5.73 -7.53
C THR A 82 6.83 4.28 -7.04
N VAL A 83 7.99 3.63 -6.95
CA VAL A 83 8.12 2.29 -6.37
C VAL A 83 9.23 2.26 -5.34
N LYS A 84 9.13 1.42 -4.32
CA LYS A 84 10.21 1.20 -3.35
C LYS A 84 11.43 0.60 -4.03
N ASP A 85 12.63 0.91 -3.51
CA ASP A 85 13.91 0.35 -4.01
C ASP A 85 14.03 -1.19 -3.85
N SER A 86 13.00 -1.86 -3.35
CA SER A 86 12.87 -3.32 -3.39
C SER A 86 12.26 -3.84 -4.70
N TYR A 87 11.56 -3.02 -5.49
CA TYR A 87 10.97 -3.44 -6.76
C TYR A 87 11.99 -3.39 -7.88
N LYS A 88 12.25 -4.51 -8.57
CA LYS A 88 13.05 -4.49 -9.80
C LYS A 88 12.40 -3.55 -10.83
N VAL A 89 13.23 -2.74 -11.47
CA VAL A 89 12.86 -1.92 -12.64
C VAL A 89 13.93 -2.13 -13.69
N LYS A 90 13.54 -2.63 -14.86
CA LYS A 90 14.45 -2.99 -15.95
C LYS A 90 15.36 -1.83 -16.30
N GLY A 91 16.67 -2.09 -16.35
CA GLY A 91 17.69 -1.11 -16.70
C GLY A 91 18.12 -0.19 -15.55
N MET A 92 17.43 -0.21 -14.41
CA MET A 92 17.81 0.54 -13.22
C MET A 92 18.55 -0.37 -12.22
N THR A 93 19.29 0.24 -11.29
CA THR A 93 19.85 -0.50 -10.15
C THR A 93 18.72 -1.15 -9.34
N ALA A 94 19.03 -2.21 -8.60
CA ALA A 94 18.13 -2.97 -7.75
C ALA A 94 18.78 -3.17 -6.36
N ALA A 95 19.14 -2.08 -5.70
CA ALA A 95 20.01 -2.11 -4.53
C ALA A 95 19.31 -2.53 -3.22
N ALA A 96 17.98 -2.40 -3.15
CA ALA A 96 17.21 -2.52 -1.91
C ALA A 96 17.80 -1.68 -0.77
N GLY A 97 18.29 -0.47 -1.06
CA GLY A 97 18.96 0.40 -0.10
C GLY A 97 20.28 -0.13 0.47
N SER A 98 20.81 -1.26 -0.04
CA SER A 98 22.03 -1.90 0.45
C SER A 98 23.25 -1.48 -0.36
N PRO A 99 24.36 -1.08 0.30
CA PRO A 99 25.61 -0.81 -0.40
C PRO A 99 26.16 -2.00 -1.19
N ALA A 100 25.86 -3.23 -0.77
CA ALA A 100 26.34 -4.45 -1.41
C ALA A 100 25.72 -4.67 -2.82
N PHE A 101 24.56 -4.07 -3.10
CA PHE A 101 23.84 -4.27 -4.36
C PHE A 101 23.75 -2.98 -5.18
N LYS A 102 24.58 -1.97 -4.87
CA LYS A 102 24.52 -0.65 -5.50
C LYS A 102 24.68 -0.67 -7.02
N ASP A 103 25.43 -1.64 -7.54
CA ASP A 103 25.72 -1.82 -8.96
C ASP A 103 24.92 -2.96 -9.61
N LEU A 104 24.02 -3.62 -8.84
CA LEU A 104 23.16 -4.67 -9.38
C LEU A 104 22.09 -4.06 -10.26
N ILE A 105 22.10 -4.36 -11.56
CA ILE A 105 21.08 -3.87 -12.50
C ILE A 105 19.99 -4.92 -12.72
N ALA A 106 18.73 -4.50 -12.60
CA ALA A 106 17.60 -5.38 -12.90
C ALA A 106 17.44 -5.59 -14.42
N LYS A 107 17.28 -6.86 -14.82
CA LYS A 107 17.09 -7.26 -16.22
C LYS A 107 15.62 -7.25 -16.66
N GLU A 108 14.71 -7.12 -15.71
CA GLU A 108 13.27 -7.17 -15.88
C GLU A 108 12.60 -6.26 -14.86
N ASP A 109 11.38 -5.84 -15.16
CA ASP A 109 10.50 -5.16 -14.21
C ASP A 109 9.88 -6.19 -13.24
N ALA A 110 9.65 -5.79 -11.98
CA ALA A 110 8.77 -6.53 -11.10
C ALA A 110 7.36 -6.63 -11.70
N PHE A 111 6.60 -7.68 -11.36
CA PHE A 111 5.30 -7.93 -12.00
C PHE A 111 4.36 -6.72 -11.88
N LEU A 112 4.23 -6.14 -10.69
CA LEU A 112 3.36 -4.97 -10.49
C LEU A 112 3.84 -3.72 -11.22
N VAL A 113 5.15 -3.57 -11.44
CA VAL A 113 5.71 -2.48 -12.27
C VAL A 113 5.29 -2.67 -13.72
N GLN A 114 5.38 -3.90 -14.24
CA GLN A 114 4.92 -4.24 -15.59
C GLN A 114 3.43 -3.95 -15.76
N VAL A 115 2.61 -4.34 -14.78
CA VAL A 115 1.16 -4.12 -14.80
C VAL A 115 0.82 -2.63 -14.83
N ILE A 116 1.45 -1.83 -13.96
CA ILE A 116 1.22 -0.38 -13.92
C ILE A 116 1.66 0.31 -15.23
N ARG A 117 2.86 -0.02 -15.76
CA ARG A 117 3.34 0.53 -17.03
C ARG A 117 2.46 0.11 -18.22
N LYS A 118 1.97 -1.14 -18.24
CA LYS A 118 1.01 -1.61 -19.26
C LYS A 118 -0.34 -0.89 -19.19
N ALA A 119 -0.73 -0.39 -18.02
CA ALA A 119 -1.90 0.48 -17.85
C ALA A 119 -1.60 1.96 -18.13
N GLY A 120 -0.40 2.28 -18.62
CA GLY A 120 0.02 3.61 -19.05
C GLY A 120 0.57 4.49 -17.92
N GLY A 121 0.78 3.94 -16.73
CA GLY A 121 1.42 4.66 -15.63
C GLY A 121 2.89 4.98 -15.94
N ILE A 122 3.35 6.16 -15.51
CA ILE A 122 4.71 6.66 -15.77
C ILE A 122 5.55 6.55 -14.52
N LEU A 123 6.66 5.81 -14.57
CA LEU A 123 7.51 5.65 -13.40
C LEU A 123 8.36 6.91 -13.19
N VAL A 124 8.17 7.58 -12.06
CA VAL A 124 8.99 8.74 -11.64
C VAL A 124 10.38 8.30 -11.21
N GLY A 125 10.45 7.23 -10.41
CA GLY A 125 11.69 6.79 -9.81
C GLY A 125 11.48 5.78 -8.67
N ARG A 126 12.59 5.38 -8.08
CA ARG A 126 12.65 4.44 -6.96
C ARG A 126 12.84 5.19 -5.64
N THR A 127 12.13 4.75 -4.60
CA THR A 127 12.02 5.46 -3.32
C THR A 127 12.90 4.85 -2.23
N ASN A 128 13.36 5.70 -1.33
CA ASN A 128 14.34 5.39 -0.29
C ASN A 128 13.84 4.32 0.70
N MET A 129 14.80 3.54 1.21
CA MET A 129 14.60 2.48 2.21
C MET A 129 15.92 2.11 2.89
N PRO A 130 15.89 1.53 4.11
CA PRO A 130 17.06 0.89 4.71
C PRO A 130 17.48 -0.35 3.91
N ALA A 131 18.74 -0.76 4.11
CA ALA A 131 19.31 -1.94 3.46
C ALA A 131 18.43 -3.18 3.65
N VAL A 132 18.10 -3.83 2.52
CA VAL A 132 17.31 -5.07 2.39
C VAL A 132 15.99 -5.06 3.15
N ALA A 133 15.40 -3.88 3.35
CA ALA A 133 14.17 -3.66 4.12
C ALA A 133 14.22 -4.09 5.60
N CYS A 134 15.38 -4.53 6.11
CA CYS A 134 15.58 -5.05 7.46
C CYS A 134 15.72 -3.90 8.47
N GLY A 135 14.60 -3.23 8.75
CA GLY A 135 14.54 -2.09 9.66
C GLY A 135 13.42 -1.11 9.31
N GLY A 136 13.62 0.16 9.64
CA GLY A 136 12.70 1.25 9.30
C GLY A 136 13.40 2.53 8.91
N MET A 137 14.09 3.18 9.85
CA MET A 137 14.68 4.52 9.68
C MET A 137 16.20 4.54 9.79
N GLN A 138 16.84 3.36 9.82
CA GLN A 138 18.28 3.22 9.59
C GLN A 138 18.63 3.74 8.19
N ARG A 139 19.85 4.28 8.04
CA ARG A 139 20.31 4.79 6.75
C ARG A 139 20.84 3.65 5.89
N GLY A 140 20.34 3.55 4.66
CA GLY A 140 20.90 2.71 3.61
C GLY A 140 21.98 3.45 2.81
N ILE A 141 22.31 2.94 1.62
CA ILE A 141 23.24 3.61 0.69
C ILE A 141 22.75 5.00 0.25
N TYR A 142 21.43 5.21 0.22
CA TYR A 142 20.81 6.47 -0.15
C TYR A 142 20.43 7.33 1.06
N GLY A 143 20.95 7.03 2.26
CA GLY A 143 20.51 7.69 3.49
C GLY A 143 19.13 7.19 3.94
N ARG A 144 18.23 8.13 4.27
CA ARG A 144 16.83 7.85 4.63
C ARG A 144 15.94 9.03 4.20
N ALA A 145 14.63 8.80 4.06
CA ALA A 145 13.67 9.88 3.88
C ALA A 145 13.34 10.60 5.20
N GLU A 146 13.06 11.90 5.15
CA GLU A 146 12.70 12.74 6.30
C GLU A 146 11.20 13.10 6.27
N ASN A 147 10.62 13.42 7.43
CA ASN A 147 9.17 13.60 7.57
C ASN A 147 8.70 14.96 7.01
N PRO A 148 7.75 15.00 6.05
CA PRO A 148 7.28 16.23 5.43
C PRO A 148 6.37 17.07 6.33
N TYR A 149 5.80 16.49 7.39
CA TYR A 149 4.95 17.21 8.35
C TYR A 149 5.77 17.86 9.46
N ASN A 150 6.79 17.17 9.99
CA ASN A 150 7.62 17.70 11.06
C ASN A 150 9.01 17.03 11.08
N PRO A 151 10.10 17.77 10.79
CA PRO A 151 11.45 17.19 10.73
C PRO A 151 12.00 16.74 12.09
N LYS A 152 11.34 17.09 13.20
CA LYS A 152 11.70 16.58 14.54
C LYS A 152 11.23 15.15 14.79
N TYR A 153 10.35 14.61 13.94
CA TYR A 153 9.80 13.26 14.06
C TYR A 153 10.16 12.41 12.85
N LEU A 154 10.20 11.10 13.05
CA LEU A 154 10.50 10.16 11.97
C LEU A 154 9.32 10.01 11.01
N ALA A 155 9.62 9.79 9.73
CA ALA A 155 8.62 9.50 8.70
C ALA A 155 8.02 8.09 8.82
N ALA A 156 8.54 7.23 9.70
CA ALA A 156 8.02 5.90 9.99
C ALA A 156 8.55 5.38 11.35
N ALA A 157 8.06 4.24 11.80
CA ALA A 157 8.61 3.55 12.97
C ALA A 157 10.07 3.15 12.70
N PHE A 158 10.93 3.38 13.69
CA PHE A 158 12.38 3.21 13.53
C PHE A 158 12.78 1.77 13.17
N ALA A 159 12.14 0.76 13.79
CA ALA A 159 12.51 -0.64 13.64
C ALA A 159 11.77 -1.38 12.51
N SER A 160 10.60 -0.89 12.07
CA SER A 160 9.84 -1.51 10.97
C SER A 160 9.00 -0.48 10.23
N GLY A 161 9.66 0.19 9.30
CA GLY A 161 9.17 1.37 8.59
C GLY A 161 9.86 1.55 7.24
N SER A 162 10.27 0.44 6.61
CA SER A 162 11.25 0.50 5.52
C SER A 162 10.71 1.08 4.22
N SER A 163 9.41 1.31 4.06
CA SER A 163 8.85 2.05 2.91
C SER A 163 8.79 3.56 3.17
N ASN A 164 9.75 4.11 3.93
CA ASN A 164 9.77 5.52 4.32
C ASN A 164 9.75 6.46 3.11
N GLY A 165 10.57 6.22 2.08
CA GLY A 165 10.58 7.06 0.87
C GLY A 165 9.26 7.01 0.11
N SER A 166 8.62 5.84 0.02
CA SER A 166 7.34 5.69 -0.69
C SER A 166 6.21 6.48 -0.02
N ALA A 167 6.15 6.51 1.31
CA ALA A 167 5.14 7.29 2.00
C ALA A 167 5.44 8.80 1.93
N VAL A 168 6.71 9.20 2.10
CA VAL A 168 7.10 10.62 2.00
C VAL A 168 6.84 11.17 0.59
N SER A 169 7.16 10.41 -0.46
CA SER A 169 6.97 10.86 -1.85
C SER A 169 5.49 11.12 -2.18
N VAL A 170 4.58 10.28 -1.70
CA VAL A 170 3.14 10.42 -1.93
C VAL A 170 2.56 11.57 -1.10
N ALA A 171 2.92 11.65 0.20
CA ALA A 171 2.44 12.72 1.07
C ALA A 171 2.92 14.10 0.63
N ALA A 172 4.15 14.20 0.10
CA ALA A 172 4.67 15.44 -0.47
C ALA A 172 4.17 15.70 -1.90
N SER A 173 3.26 14.88 -2.46
CA SER A 173 2.77 14.99 -3.83
C SER A 173 3.92 15.07 -4.87
N PHE A 174 4.86 14.14 -4.79
CA PHE A 174 5.92 13.92 -5.79
C PHE A 174 5.54 12.89 -6.86
N ALA A 175 4.45 12.17 -6.62
CA ALA A 175 3.75 11.31 -7.55
C ALA A 175 2.28 11.21 -7.14
N ALA A 176 1.42 10.68 -8.01
CA ALA A 176 0.00 10.47 -7.68
C ALA A 176 -0.18 9.35 -6.64
N PHE A 177 0.63 8.29 -6.74
CA PHE A 177 0.66 7.17 -5.81
C PHE A 177 2.06 6.54 -5.74
N GLY A 178 2.25 5.62 -4.79
CA GLY A 178 3.50 4.91 -4.60
C GLY A 178 3.28 3.44 -4.25
N MET A 179 4.25 2.59 -4.61
CA MET A 179 4.27 1.18 -4.24
C MET A 179 5.34 0.92 -3.17
N GLY A 180 4.92 0.70 -1.95
CA GLY A 180 5.73 0.23 -0.83
C GLY A 180 5.68 -1.30 -0.69
N GLY A 181 6.23 -1.81 0.41
CA GLY A 181 6.14 -3.23 0.77
C GLY A 181 6.21 -3.45 2.27
N GLU A 182 5.58 -4.52 2.74
CA GLU A 182 5.47 -4.84 4.16
C GLU A 182 5.87 -6.29 4.46
N THR A 183 6.62 -6.44 5.55
CA THR A 183 6.93 -7.74 6.18
C THR A 183 6.32 -7.81 7.58
N VAL A 184 6.44 -6.72 8.37
CA VAL A 184 5.83 -6.61 9.71
C VAL A 184 4.91 -5.39 9.78
N SER A 185 5.45 -4.18 9.62
CA SER A 185 4.67 -2.93 9.55
C SER A 185 5.23 -1.92 8.55
N SER A 186 6.12 -2.35 7.66
CA SER A 186 6.87 -1.47 6.77
C SER A 186 6.04 -0.76 5.70
N GLY A 187 4.75 -1.07 5.53
CA GLY A 187 3.80 -0.30 4.72
C GLY A 187 2.92 0.58 5.59
N ARG A 188 2.22 -0.02 6.57
CA ARG A 188 1.27 0.71 7.44
C ARG A 188 1.93 1.76 8.33
N SER A 189 3.14 1.50 8.84
CA SER A 189 3.82 2.45 9.72
C SER A 189 4.24 3.74 8.98
N PRO A 190 4.93 3.68 7.83
CA PRO A 190 5.17 4.89 7.03
C PRO A 190 3.88 5.60 6.63
N ALA A 191 2.83 4.87 6.23
CA ALA A 191 1.56 5.48 5.86
C ALA A 191 0.92 6.24 7.03
N SER A 192 0.92 5.67 8.23
CA SER A 192 0.39 6.33 9.43
C SER A 192 1.12 7.64 9.74
N ASN A 193 2.45 7.65 9.68
CA ASN A 193 3.26 8.84 9.99
C ASN A 193 3.19 9.93 8.90
N ASN A 194 2.65 9.61 7.72
CA ASN A 194 2.53 10.52 6.58
C ASN A 194 1.07 10.79 6.19
N ALA A 195 0.10 10.40 7.03
CA ALA A 195 -1.34 10.56 6.81
C ALA A 195 -1.84 9.98 5.47
N LEU A 196 -1.36 8.79 5.10
CA LEU A 196 -1.73 8.11 3.87
C LEU A 196 -2.64 6.91 4.11
N ILE A 197 -3.33 6.52 3.04
CA ILE A 197 -3.99 5.24 2.92
C ILE A 197 -2.98 4.19 2.49
N ALA A 198 -2.98 3.05 3.19
CA ALA A 198 -2.22 1.86 2.83
C ALA A 198 -3.10 0.62 2.87
N TYR A 199 -2.88 -0.30 1.93
CA TYR A 199 -3.56 -1.60 1.90
C TYR A 199 -2.54 -2.73 1.95
N THR A 200 -2.60 -3.53 3.02
CA THR A 200 -1.79 -4.74 3.17
C THR A 200 -2.66 -5.94 2.81
N PRO A 201 -2.43 -6.58 1.65
CA PRO A 201 -3.33 -7.60 1.13
C PRO A 201 -3.21 -8.93 1.88
N SER A 202 -4.21 -9.78 1.70
CA SER A 202 -4.11 -11.21 2.03
C SER A 202 -3.03 -11.89 1.20
N ARG A 203 -2.52 -13.03 1.69
CA ARG A 203 -1.47 -13.84 1.04
C ARG A 203 -1.82 -14.12 -0.42
N GLY A 204 -0.87 -13.88 -1.32
CA GLY A 204 -0.99 -14.19 -2.74
C GLY A 204 -1.96 -13.31 -3.55
N PHE A 205 -2.62 -12.30 -2.94
CA PHE A 205 -3.56 -11.44 -3.68
C PHE A 205 -2.87 -10.48 -4.64
N LEU A 206 -1.74 -9.89 -4.23
CA LEU A 206 -0.87 -9.13 -5.11
C LEU A 206 0.45 -9.89 -5.26
N SER A 207 0.86 -10.17 -6.50
CA SER A 207 2.11 -10.88 -6.77
C SER A 207 3.31 -10.10 -6.24
N ILE A 208 4.23 -10.82 -5.60
CA ILE A 208 5.49 -10.26 -5.08
C ILE A 208 6.65 -10.42 -6.06
N ARG A 209 6.41 -11.02 -7.23
CA ARG A 209 7.46 -11.44 -8.15
C ARG A 209 8.27 -10.23 -8.65
N GLY A 210 9.59 -10.36 -8.53
CA GLY A 210 10.54 -9.30 -8.85
C GLY A 210 10.67 -8.22 -7.77
N THR A 211 10.15 -8.46 -6.57
CA THR A 211 10.50 -7.67 -5.38
C THR A 211 11.58 -8.38 -4.56
N TRP A 212 12.45 -7.61 -3.91
CA TRP A 212 13.43 -8.14 -2.97
C TRP A 212 12.71 -8.75 -1.76
N PRO A 213 12.93 -10.04 -1.43
CA PRO A 213 12.35 -10.66 -0.26
C PRO A 213 13.11 -10.25 1.02
N LEU A 214 12.42 -10.29 2.15
CA LEU A 214 13.01 -10.24 3.49
C LEU A 214 12.63 -11.50 4.27
N TYR A 215 11.33 -11.70 4.50
CA TYR A 215 10.78 -12.93 5.04
C TYR A 215 9.68 -13.42 4.09
N PRO A 216 9.96 -14.36 3.18
CA PRO A 216 9.03 -14.76 2.11
C PRO A 216 7.64 -15.19 2.59
N THR A 217 7.52 -15.64 3.84
CA THR A 217 6.24 -16.02 4.47
C THR A 217 5.38 -14.83 4.90
N CYS A 218 5.93 -13.62 4.92
CA CYS A 218 5.30 -12.40 5.43
C CYS A 218 5.24 -11.27 4.40
N ASP A 219 6.09 -11.29 3.39
CA ASP A 219 6.26 -10.19 2.45
C ASP A 219 5.01 -9.96 1.57
N VAL A 220 4.54 -8.71 1.52
CA VAL A 220 3.43 -8.28 0.64
C VAL A 220 3.69 -6.89 0.03
N PRO A 221 3.26 -6.64 -1.22
CA PRO A 221 3.18 -5.31 -1.82
C PRO A 221 2.19 -4.42 -1.07
N VAL A 222 2.48 -3.12 -0.96
CA VAL A 222 1.59 -2.16 -0.29
C VAL A 222 1.45 -0.88 -1.11
N PRO A 223 0.30 -0.64 -1.78
CA PRO A 223 0.03 0.66 -2.37
C PRO A 223 -0.13 1.75 -1.30
N HIS A 224 0.46 2.91 -1.55
CA HIS A 224 0.31 4.14 -0.79
C HIS A 224 -0.40 5.19 -1.64
N THR A 225 -1.49 5.75 -1.11
CA THR A 225 -2.32 6.76 -1.78
C THR A 225 -2.81 7.80 -0.77
N LYS A 226 -3.23 8.97 -1.25
CA LYS A 226 -3.78 10.03 -0.38
C LYS A 226 -5.25 9.78 -0.03
N THR A 227 -5.98 9.10 -0.91
CA THR A 227 -7.42 8.84 -0.76
C THR A 227 -7.77 7.38 -0.98
N ILE A 228 -8.86 6.93 -0.34
CA ILE A 228 -9.43 5.59 -0.61
C ILE A 228 -9.85 5.47 -2.08
N ARG A 229 -10.32 6.54 -2.72
CA ARG A 229 -10.71 6.52 -4.13
C ARG A 229 -9.53 6.18 -5.04
N ASP A 230 -8.37 6.79 -4.78
CA ASP A 230 -7.14 6.49 -5.53
C ASP A 230 -6.68 5.05 -5.27
N LEU A 231 -6.78 4.57 -4.03
CA LEU A 231 -6.48 3.17 -3.71
C LEU A 231 -7.36 2.20 -4.50
N LEU A 232 -8.68 2.41 -4.52
CA LEU A 232 -9.62 1.54 -5.23
C LEU A 232 -9.38 1.61 -6.76
N CYS A 233 -9.10 2.79 -7.29
CA CYS A 233 -8.71 2.97 -8.70
C CYS A 233 -7.43 2.19 -9.05
N LEU A 234 -6.43 2.23 -8.17
CA LEU A 234 -5.19 1.50 -8.36
C LEU A 234 -5.40 -0.01 -8.25
N LEU A 235 -6.24 -0.48 -7.32
CA LEU A 235 -6.55 -1.91 -7.15
C LEU A 235 -7.24 -2.51 -8.37
N ASP A 236 -8.06 -1.75 -9.10
CA ASP A 236 -8.63 -2.18 -10.39
C ASP A 236 -7.56 -2.56 -11.42
N VAL A 237 -6.36 -2.00 -11.29
CA VAL A 237 -5.23 -2.26 -12.20
C VAL A 237 -4.30 -3.33 -11.65
N ILE A 238 -3.93 -3.26 -10.36
CA ILE A 238 -2.85 -4.11 -9.82
C ILE A 238 -3.31 -5.46 -9.27
N ALA A 239 -4.59 -5.63 -8.95
CA ALA A 239 -5.15 -6.88 -8.44
C ALA A 239 -5.46 -7.86 -9.59
N VAL A 240 -4.42 -8.24 -10.33
CA VAL A 240 -4.47 -9.15 -11.48
C VAL A 240 -3.61 -10.38 -11.24
N THR A 241 -4.03 -11.50 -11.84
CA THR A 241 -3.31 -12.77 -11.71
C THR A 241 -1.96 -12.73 -12.41
N ASP A 242 -0.92 -13.17 -11.72
CA ASP A 242 0.39 -13.43 -12.29
C ASP A 242 0.51 -14.93 -12.61
N PRO A 243 0.65 -15.32 -13.90
CA PRO A 243 0.73 -16.74 -14.27
C PRO A 243 2.05 -17.40 -13.83
N VAL A 244 3.07 -16.59 -13.51
CA VAL A 244 4.39 -17.05 -13.04
C VAL A 244 4.37 -17.00 -11.51
N VAL A 245 4.67 -18.12 -10.86
CA VAL A 245 4.58 -18.27 -9.38
C VAL A 245 5.95 -18.31 -8.72
N GLU A 246 7.00 -18.53 -9.50
CA GLU A 246 8.38 -18.69 -9.05
C GLU A 246 8.85 -17.45 -8.27
N GLY A 247 9.35 -17.70 -7.06
CA GLY A 247 9.81 -16.64 -6.15
C GLY A 247 8.68 -15.97 -5.34
N ASP A 248 7.44 -16.43 -5.48
CA ASP A 248 6.32 -16.07 -4.63
C ASP A 248 5.93 -17.27 -3.76
N PHE A 249 6.50 -17.32 -2.54
CA PHE A 249 6.43 -18.48 -1.65
C PHE A 249 5.00 -19.03 -1.48
N TRP A 250 4.01 -18.14 -1.29
CA TRP A 250 2.62 -18.57 -1.04
C TRP A 250 1.92 -19.12 -2.28
N ARG A 251 2.28 -18.66 -3.47
CA ARG A 251 1.72 -19.14 -4.74
C ARG A 251 2.46 -20.36 -5.28
N GLU A 252 3.73 -20.54 -4.93
CA GLU A 252 4.58 -21.66 -5.35
C GLU A 252 4.37 -22.93 -4.51
N GLN A 253 4.12 -22.77 -3.21
CA GLN A 253 3.95 -23.91 -2.30
C GLN A 253 2.69 -24.74 -2.60
N THR A 254 2.73 -26.04 -2.29
CA THR A 254 1.66 -27.01 -2.59
C THR A 254 0.97 -27.59 -1.35
N MET A 255 1.37 -27.15 -0.15
CA MET A 255 0.97 -27.77 1.12
C MET A 255 -0.28 -27.15 1.74
N VAL A 256 -0.49 -25.85 1.50
CA VAL A 256 -1.61 -25.07 2.02
C VAL A 256 -2.44 -24.58 0.84
N GLU A 257 -3.74 -24.84 0.89
CA GLU A 257 -4.67 -24.21 -0.05
C GLU A 257 -4.75 -22.71 0.27
N VAL A 258 -4.07 -21.90 -0.54
CA VAL A 258 -4.23 -20.45 -0.48
C VAL A 258 -5.50 -20.15 -1.25
N GLN A 259 -6.48 -19.53 -0.57
CA GLN A 259 -7.65 -18.99 -1.24
C GLN A 259 -7.18 -18.17 -2.44
N LYS A 260 -7.95 -18.15 -3.51
CA LYS A 260 -7.64 -17.38 -4.71
C LYS A 260 -8.44 -16.08 -4.62
N PRO A 261 -7.98 -15.06 -3.88
CA PRO A 261 -8.75 -13.86 -3.59
C PRO A 261 -9.16 -13.06 -4.83
N TRP A 262 -8.57 -13.34 -6.00
CA TRP A 262 -9.01 -12.79 -7.29
C TRP A 262 -10.28 -13.44 -7.86
N LEU A 263 -10.71 -14.61 -7.37
CA LEU A 263 -11.95 -15.25 -7.83
C LEU A 263 -13.21 -14.53 -7.32
N ASP A 264 -13.14 -13.97 -6.12
CA ASP A 264 -14.29 -13.30 -5.46
C ASP A 264 -14.15 -11.77 -5.46
N ARG A 265 -13.24 -11.22 -6.27
CA ARG A 265 -13.07 -9.76 -6.35
C ARG A 265 -14.23 -9.12 -7.12
N PRO A 266 -14.65 -7.89 -6.76
CA PRO A 266 -15.65 -7.17 -7.55
C PRO A 266 -15.13 -6.88 -8.97
N SER A 267 -16.05 -6.60 -9.88
CA SER A 267 -15.69 -6.24 -11.26
C SER A 267 -14.86 -4.95 -11.29
N SER A 268 -15.21 -4.01 -10.42
CA SER A 268 -14.37 -2.88 -10.00
C SER A 268 -14.38 -2.69 -8.48
N PHE A 269 -13.20 -2.47 -7.89
CA PHE A 269 -13.04 -2.08 -6.49
C PHE A 269 -13.72 -0.75 -6.18
N LYS A 270 -13.99 0.11 -7.18
CA LYS A 270 -14.76 1.34 -6.97
C LYS A 270 -16.18 1.06 -6.48
N GLU A 271 -16.74 -0.12 -6.78
CA GLU A 271 -18.04 -0.54 -6.24
C GLU A 271 -18.07 -0.58 -4.71
N ILE A 272 -16.91 -0.82 -4.06
CA ILE A 272 -16.80 -0.80 -2.59
C ILE A 272 -17.13 0.58 -2.02
N SER A 273 -16.85 1.66 -2.78
CA SER A 273 -17.16 3.03 -2.35
C SER A 273 -18.67 3.33 -2.26
N ALA A 274 -19.52 2.44 -2.79
CA ALA A 274 -20.97 2.51 -2.60
C ALA A 274 -21.39 2.18 -1.15
N SER A 275 -20.57 1.43 -0.40
CA SER A 275 -20.80 1.17 1.02
C SER A 275 -20.37 2.37 1.86
N LYS A 276 -21.32 3.28 2.12
CA LYS A 276 -21.07 4.55 2.83
C LYS A 276 -21.38 4.53 4.32
N SER A 277 -21.76 3.38 4.88
CA SER A 277 -22.26 3.29 6.25
C SER A 277 -21.56 2.22 7.06
N LEU A 278 -21.15 2.59 8.27
CA LEU A 278 -20.70 1.64 9.29
C LEU A 278 -21.88 1.08 10.11
N ALA A 279 -23.12 1.52 9.83
CA ALA A 279 -24.30 1.07 10.56
C ALA A 279 -24.46 -0.45 10.46
N GLY A 280 -24.68 -1.11 11.61
CA GLY A 280 -24.81 -2.56 11.71
C GLY A 280 -23.50 -3.33 11.77
N LEU A 281 -22.34 -2.69 11.54
CA LEU A 281 -21.04 -3.32 11.72
C LEU A 281 -20.65 -3.43 13.19
N ARG A 282 -19.91 -4.49 13.53
CA ARG A 282 -19.33 -4.69 14.87
C ARG A 282 -17.82 -4.55 14.75
N ILE A 283 -17.29 -3.41 15.19
CA ILE A 283 -15.85 -3.13 15.15
C ILE A 283 -15.31 -3.24 16.58
N ALA A 284 -14.36 -4.14 16.79
CA ALA A 284 -13.68 -4.29 18.07
C ALA A 284 -12.35 -3.51 18.05
N VAL A 285 -12.06 -2.77 19.11
CA VAL A 285 -10.78 -2.07 19.29
C VAL A 285 -10.03 -2.76 20.42
N PRO A 286 -8.88 -3.43 20.15
CA PRO A 286 -8.09 -4.07 21.20
C PRO A 286 -7.60 -3.04 22.23
N GLU A 287 -7.90 -3.29 23.51
CA GLU A 287 -7.61 -2.35 24.60
C GLU A 287 -6.12 -1.98 24.71
N ILE A 288 -5.21 -2.88 24.32
CA ILE A 288 -3.76 -2.62 24.31
C ILE A 288 -3.36 -1.41 23.48
N PHE A 289 -4.15 -1.04 22.46
CA PHE A 289 -3.89 0.14 21.63
C PHE A 289 -4.53 1.41 22.20
N LEU A 290 -5.33 1.28 23.25
CA LEU A 290 -5.99 2.38 23.98
C LEU A 290 -5.36 2.64 25.36
N GLY A 291 -4.19 2.03 25.64
CA GLY A 291 -3.51 2.12 26.94
C GLY A 291 -3.97 1.09 27.98
N GLY A 292 -4.79 0.11 27.58
CA GLY A 292 -5.18 -1.02 28.43
C GLY A 292 -4.06 -2.05 28.62
N PRO A 293 -4.23 -3.01 29.55
CA PRO A 293 -3.22 -4.02 29.84
C PRO A 293 -3.03 -4.99 28.67
N PRO A 294 -1.84 -5.60 28.51
CA PRO A 294 -1.63 -6.66 27.53
C PRO A 294 -2.61 -7.82 27.76
N PRO A 295 -3.09 -8.49 26.69
CA PRO A 295 -3.94 -9.66 26.85
C PRO A 295 -3.21 -10.68 27.74
N LYS A 296 -3.91 -11.19 28.75
CA LYS A 296 -3.38 -12.24 29.61
C LYS A 296 -2.92 -13.38 28.70
N ARG A 297 -1.65 -13.82 28.82
CA ARG A 297 -1.17 -15.02 28.12
C ARG A 297 -2.19 -16.11 28.42
N GLY A 298 -2.85 -16.63 27.38
CA GLY A 298 -3.72 -17.76 27.54
C GLY A 298 -2.91 -18.85 28.23
N THR A 299 -3.33 -19.28 29.41
CA THR A 299 -2.88 -20.57 29.93
C THR A 299 -3.33 -21.56 28.88
N THR A 300 -2.43 -22.01 28.02
CA THR A 300 -2.62 -23.25 27.28
C THR A 300 -2.96 -24.25 28.36
N GLY A 301 -4.24 -24.61 28.49
CA GLY A 301 -4.63 -25.65 29.42
C GLY A 301 -3.78 -26.85 29.05
N ARG A 302 -2.83 -27.21 29.92
CA ARG A 302 -2.44 -28.61 30.01
C ARG A 302 -3.77 -29.32 30.24
N ARG A 303 -4.26 -30.03 29.24
CA ARG A 303 -5.29 -31.03 29.48
C ARG A 303 -4.67 -31.95 30.52
N GLU A 304 -5.16 -31.91 31.75
CA GLU A 304 -4.83 -32.91 32.74
C GLU A 304 -5.27 -34.27 32.18
N PRO A 305 -4.41 -35.31 32.24
CA PRO A 305 -4.79 -36.64 31.81
C PRO A 305 -5.70 -37.24 32.89
N GLY A 306 -7.01 -37.04 32.76
CA GLY A 306 -7.95 -37.63 33.71
C GLY A 306 -9.36 -37.08 33.63
N ASN A 307 -10.13 -37.49 32.63
CA ASN A 307 -11.51 -37.97 32.83
C ASN A 307 -12.09 -38.44 31.49
N HIS A 308 -11.94 -39.74 31.23
CA HIS A 308 -12.86 -40.45 30.35
C HIS A 308 -14.19 -40.60 31.10
N GLN A 309 -15.15 -39.74 30.79
CA GLN A 309 -16.56 -40.09 30.95
C GLN A 309 -17.23 -40.11 29.58
N ALA A 310 -17.94 -41.21 29.36
CA ALA A 310 -18.48 -41.68 28.10
C ALA A 310 -19.41 -40.67 27.44
N LEU A 311 -19.21 -40.47 26.12
CA LEU A 311 -20.21 -39.89 25.24
C LEU A 311 -21.34 -40.90 25.07
N GLY A 312 -22.37 -40.76 25.91
CA GLY A 312 -23.67 -41.38 25.73
C GLY A 312 -24.41 -40.70 24.57
N THR A 313 -24.87 -41.53 23.65
CA THR A 313 -25.79 -41.24 22.54
C THR A 313 -27.06 -40.53 23.02
N SER A 314 -27.51 -39.45 22.34
CA SER A 314 -28.95 -39.26 22.04
C SER A 314 -29.23 -38.10 21.07
N GLN A 315 -29.82 -38.48 19.94
CA GLN A 315 -30.95 -37.88 19.21
C GLN A 315 -31.01 -36.39 18.79
N LYS A 316 -31.31 -36.26 17.49
CA LYS A 316 -31.97 -35.14 16.82
C LYS A 316 -33.24 -34.68 17.57
N GLY A 317 -33.40 -33.37 17.75
CA GLY A 317 -34.66 -32.75 18.16
C GLY A 317 -34.64 -31.23 17.93
N SER A 318 -35.59 -30.74 17.15
CA SER A 318 -35.65 -29.36 16.63
C SER A 318 -36.35 -28.36 17.57
N ARG A 319 -36.04 -27.07 17.35
CA ARG A 319 -36.88 -25.86 17.57
C ARG A 319 -37.21 -25.45 19.01
N ARG A 320 -36.75 -24.26 19.47
CA ARG A 320 -37.42 -22.93 19.34
C ARG A 320 -36.81 -21.89 20.29
N SER A 321 -36.56 -20.69 19.74
CA SER A 321 -36.72 -19.34 20.32
C SER A 321 -36.35 -19.06 21.78
N ARG A 322 -35.44 -18.09 21.98
CA ARG A 322 -35.68 -16.94 22.87
C ARG A 322 -34.67 -15.80 22.63
N CYS A 323 -35.10 -14.79 21.87
CA CYS A 323 -34.61 -13.42 22.01
C CYS A 323 -34.99 -12.90 23.40
N ARG A 324 -34.10 -12.13 24.04
CA ARG A 324 -34.48 -11.15 25.06
C ARG A 324 -33.69 -9.86 24.87
N ASP A 325 -34.46 -8.79 24.71
CA ASP A 325 -34.10 -7.38 24.77
C ASP A 325 -33.34 -7.03 26.05
N TYR A 326 -32.40 -6.09 25.92
CA TYR A 326 -32.07 -5.16 27.00
C TYR A 326 -32.04 -3.75 26.42
N SER A 327 -33.05 -2.96 26.78
CA SER A 327 -33.10 -1.53 26.52
C SER A 327 -33.28 -0.77 27.83
N ARG A 328 -32.64 0.40 27.89
CA ARG A 328 -32.88 1.58 28.76
C ARG A 328 -32.45 1.48 30.24
N ARG A 329 -31.43 2.28 30.59
CA ARG A 329 -31.43 3.04 31.86
C ARG A 329 -31.33 4.53 31.54
N ARG A 330 -32.34 5.28 31.97
CA ARG A 330 -32.39 6.74 32.02
C ARG A 330 -31.67 7.22 33.28
N LEU A 331 -31.03 8.38 33.14
CA LEU A 331 -30.62 9.28 34.21
C LEU A 331 -31.86 9.84 34.93
N SER A 332 -31.81 9.94 36.25
CA SER A 332 -32.68 10.80 37.05
C SER A 332 -31.83 11.59 38.03
N SER A 333 -31.82 12.90 37.82
CA SER A 333 -31.49 13.96 38.78
C SER A 333 -32.48 13.96 39.95
N HIS A 334 -32.03 14.24 41.18
CA HIS A 334 -32.83 14.84 42.25
C HIS A 334 -31.91 15.60 43.22
N ASP A 335 -32.16 16.91 43.32
CA ASP A 335 -31.72 17.79 44.42
C ASP A 335 -32.77 17.76 45.55
N GLY A 336 -32.30 17.95 46.79
CA GLY A 336 -33.03 18.62 47.87
C GLY A 336 -33.67 17.76 48.96
N VAL A 337 -33.01 17.65 50.12
CA VAL A 337 -33.37 18.28 51.41
C VAL A 337 -32.08 18.63 52.15
#